data_AF-A0A357CZF4-F1
#
_entry.id   AF-A0A357CZF4-F1
#
_cell.length_a   1.000
_cell.length_b   1.000
_cell.length_c   1.000
_cell.angle_alpha   90.00
_cell.angle_beta   90.00
_cell.angle_gamma   90.00
#
_symmetry.space_group_name_H-M   'P 1'
#
loop_
_entity.id
_entity.type
_entity.pdbx_description
1 polymer ?
#
loop_
_entity_poly.entity_id
_entity_poly.type
_entity_poly.pdbx_seq_one_letter_code
_entity_poly.pdbx_strand_id
1 'polypeptide(L)' 'MSDNVKISIIGGDLRQLVAARMFSENGIETAVHGFDLYCGDFSAVTKCRTPADCIHGSSAVILPL' A
#
# COMPACT_ATOMS: atom_id res chain seq x y z
N MET A 1 -22.92 -0.79 -7.14
CA MET A 1 -21.54 -1.02 -7.58
C MET A 1 -20.69 -0.38 -6.50
N SER A 2 -20.24 -1.16 -5.52
CA SER A 2 -19.28 -0.62 -4.54
C SER A 2 -17.97 -0.46 -5.28
N ASP A 3 -17.58 0.78 -5.56
CA ASP A 3 -16.24 1.07 -6.08
C ASP A 3 -15.24 0.52 -5.05
N ASN A 4 -14.57 -0.58 -5.39
CA ASN A 4 -13.50 -1.13 -4.56
C ASN A 4 -12.40 -0.08 -4.53
N VAL A 5 -12.30 0.65 -3.41
CA VAL A 5 -11.28 1.66 -3.22
C VAL A 5 -9.92 0.98 -3.12
N LYS A 6 -8.98 1.43 -3.96
CA LYS A 6 -7.58 1.02 -3.91
C LYS A 6 -6.71 2.17 -3.42
N ILE A 7 -5.84 1.90 -2.45
CA ILE A 7 -4.87 2.87 -1.93
C ILE A 7 -3.44 2.38 -2.21
N SER A 8 -2.62 3.26 -2.80
CA SER A 8 -1.18 3.04 -2.96
C SER A 8 -0.40 3.77 -1.89
N ILE A 9 0.62 3.12 -1.34
CA ILE A 9 1.56 3.73 -0.40
C ILE A 9 2.97 3.54 -0.95
N ILE A 10 3.69 4.64 -1.16
CA ILE A 10 4.99 4.61 -1.86
C ILE A 10 6.06 5.25 -0.98
N GLY A 11 7.03 4.43 -0.55
CA GLY A 11 8.15 4.83 0.29
C GLY A 11 7.75 5.19 1.73
N GLY A 12 8.72 5.68 2.48
CA GLY A 12 8.58 6.00 3.90
C GLY A 12 9.23 4.95 4.79
N ASP A 13 8.66 4.76 5.98
CA ASP A 13 9.17 3.84 6.98
C ASP A 13 8.08 2.90 7.52
N LEU A 14 8.36 2.26 8.66
CA LEU A 14 7.43 1.35 9.33
C LEU A 14 6.05 1.98 9.58
N ARG A 15 5.95 3.29 9.76
CA ARG A 15 4.67 3.99 9.98
C ARG A 15 3.74 3.85 8.78
N GLN A 16 4.28 3.97 7.57
CA GLN A 16 3.52 3.82 6.33
C GLN A 16 3.11 2.36 6.11
N LEU A 17 3.93 1.38 6.52
CA LEU A 17 3.55 -0.03 6.50
C LEU A 17 2.43 -0.36 7.51
N VAL A 18 2.45 0.27 8.69
CA VAL A 18 1.34 0.15 9.66
C VAL A 18 0.04 0.70 9.07
N ALA A 19 0.08 1.85 8.41
CA ALA A 19 -1.07 2.39 7.70
C ALA A 19 -1.56 1.44 6.58
N ALA A 20 -0.63 0.88 5.80
CA ALA A 20 -0.96 -0.09 4.75
C ALA A 20 -1.70 -1.32 5.29
N ARG A 21 -1.20 -1.84 6.41
CA ARG A 21 -1.83 -2.95 7.12
C ARG A 21 -3.23 -2.58 7.60
N MET A 22 -3.40 -1.41 8.23
CA MET A 22 -4.71 -0.96 8.71
C MET A 22 -5.73 -0.85 7.58
N PHE A 23 -5.37 -0.29 6.42
CA PHE A 23 -6.29 -0.23 5.28
C PHE A 23 -6.72 -1.61 4.82
N SER A 24 -5.75 -2.52 4.67
CA SER A 24 -6.04 -3.89 4.25
C SER A 24 -6.91 -4.66 5.25
N GLU A 25 -6.64 -4.52 6.55
CA GLU A 25 -7.47 -5.13 7.62
C GLU A 25 -8.91 -4.59 7.64
N ASN A 26 -9.15 -3.38 7.11
CA ASN A 26 -10.47 -2.78 6.93
C ASN A 26 -11.11 -3.08 5.56
N GLY A 27 -10.54 -4.02 4.79
CA GLY A 27 -11.08 -4.46 3.51
C GLY A 27 -10.81 -3.52 2.33
N ILE A 28 -9.85 -2.59 2.47
CA ILE A 28 -9.43 -1.69 1.41
C ILE A 28 -8.27 -2.32 0.64
N GLU A 29 -8.40 -2.43 -0.69
CA GLU A 29 -7.32 -2.93 -1.53
C GLU A 29 -6.10 -2.01 -1.37
N THR A 30 -4.97 -2.58 -0.93
CA THR A 30 -3.79 -1.79 -0.58
C THR A 30 -2.55 -2.31 -1.30
N ALA A 31 -1.84 -1.40 -1.96
CA ALA A 31 -0.60 -1.69 -2.68
C ALA A 31 0.56 -0.86 -2.10
N VAL A 32 1.75 -1.46 -2.02
CA VAL A 32 2.96 -0.82 -1.47
C VAL A 32 4.14 -0.91 -2.42
N HIS A 33 4.98 0.13 -2.44
CA HIS A 33 6.26 0.15 -3.14
C HIS A 33 7.33 0.85 -2.30
N GLY A 34 8.60 0.44 -2.40
CA GLY A 34 9.73 1.10 -1.71
C GLY A 34 9.99 0.64 -0.27
N PHE A 35 9.56 -0.57 0.10
CA PHE A 35 9.73 -1.13 1.45
C PHE A 35 10.61 -2.40 1.47
N ASP A 36 11.61 -2.46 0.60
CA ASP A 36 12.43 -3.68 0.40
C ASP A 36 13.33 -4.04 1.57
N LEU A 37 13.65 -3.07 2.43
CA LEU A 37 14.50 -3.24 3.60
C LEU A 37 13.73 -3.74 4.83
N TYR A 38 12.39 -3.72 4.80
CA TYR A 38 11.57 -4.12 5.93
C TYR A 38 11.21 -5.60 5.84
N CYS A 39 11.74 -6.39 6.76
CA CYS A 39 11.38 -7.79 6.94
C CYS A 39 10.21 -7.88 7.92
N GLY A 40 9.06 -8.35 7.46
CA GLY A 40 7.85 -8.52 8.27
C GLY A 40 6.72 -9.16 7.48
N ASP A 41 5.77 -9.78 8.18
CA ASP A 41 4.57 -10.34 7.56
C ASP A 41 3.54 -9.21 7.34
N PHE A 42 3.36 -8.86 6.07
CA PHE A 42 2.34 -7.93 5.58
C PHE A 42 1.41 -8.65 4.59
N SER A 43 1.06 -9.90 4.90
CA SER A 43 0.32 -10.85 4.04
C SER A 43 -0.92 -10.31 3.33
N ALA A 44 -1.56 -9.27 3.87
CA ALA A 44 -2.75 -8.68 3.28
C ALA A 44 -2.47 -7.49 2.33
N VAL A 45 -1.20 -7.12 2.09
CA VAL A 45 -0.81 -5.96 1.28
C VAL A 45 -0.08 -6.41 0.02
N THR A 46 -0.44 -5.84 -1.14
CA THR A 46 0.20 -6.17 -2.41
C THR A 46 1.51 -5.41 -2.57
N LYS A 47 2.64 -6.11 -2.60
CA LYS A 47 3.95 -5.50 -2.85
C LYS A 47 4.23 -5.36 -4.35
N CYS A 48 4.38 -4.14 -4.81
CA CYS A 48 4.62 -3.79 -6.22
C CYS A 48 6.11 -3.58 -6.53
N ARG A 49 6.53 -4.02 -7.71
CA ARG A 49 7.93 -3.89 -8.17
C ARG A 49 8.28 -2.48 -8.61
N THR A 50 7.33 -1.75 -9.20
CA THR A 50 7.52 -0.37 -9.62
C THR A 50 6.47 0.56 -9.01
N PRO A 51 6.74 1.87 -8.90
CA PRO A 51 5.73 2.85 -8.50
C PRO A 51 4.52 2.85 -9.44
N ALA A 52 4.75 2.68 -10.74
CA ALA A 52 3.69 2.68 -11.75
C ALA A 52 2.69 1.53 -11.53
N ASP A 53 3.19 0.31 -11.26
CA ASP A 53 2.33 -0.84 -10.94
C ASP A 53 1.52 -0.60 -9.66
N CYS A 54 2.13 0.08 -8.68
CA CYS A 54 1.48 0.40 -7.42
C CYS A 54 0.30 1.35 -7.64
N ILE A 55 0.48 2.41 -8.43
CA ILE A 55 -0.49 3.50 -8.66
C ILE A 55 -1.63 3.08 -9.59
N HIS A 56 -1.42 2.09 -10.46
CA HIS A 56 -2.41 1.69 -11.46
C HIS A 56 -3.76 1.33 -10.82
N GLY A 57 -4.81 2.09 -11.15
CA GLY A 57 -6.17 1.88 -10.64
C GLY A 57 -6.42 2.38 -9.21
N SER A 58 -5.46 3.06 -8.59
CA SER A 58 -5.59 3.57 -7.23
C SER A 58 -6.45 4.83 -7.17
N SER A 59 -7.34 4.89 -6.19
CA SER A 59 -8.16 6.06 -5.88
C SER A 59 -7.36 7.14 -5.14
N ALA A 60 -6.33 6.73 -4.40
CA ALA A 60 -5.44 7.63 -3.67
C ALA A 60 -4.00 7.07 -3.61
N VAL A 61 -3.03 7.99 -3.49
CA VAL A 61 -1.62 7.68 -3.28
C VAL A 61 -1.14 8.42 -2.03
N ILE A 62 -0.54 7.69 -1.10
CA ILE A 62 0.04 8.23 0.14
C ILE A 62 1.56 8.19 0.00
N LEU A 63 2.19 9.34 0.23
CA LEU A 63 3.63 9.53 0.23
C LEU A 63 4.11 9.88 1.65
N PRO A 64 5.36 9.57 2.02
CA PRO A 64 5.96 10.08 3.24
C PRO A 64 6.07 11.62 3.21
N LEU A 65 5.99 12.21 4.40
CA LEU A 65 6.32 13.62 4.65
C LEU A 65 7.82 13.80 4.86
#